data_AF-A0A7X6TT24-F1
#
_entry.id   AF-A0A7X6TT24-F1
#
_cell.length_a   1.000
_cell.length_b   1.000
_cell.length_c   1.000
_cell.angle_alpha   90.00
_cell.angle_beta   90.00
_cell.angle_gamma   90.00
#
_symmetry.space_group_name_H-M   'P 1'
#
loop_
_entity.id
_entity.type
_entity.pdbx_description
1 polymer ?
#
loop_
_entity_poly.entity_id
_entity_poly.type
_entity_poly.pdbx_seq_one_letter_code
_entity_poly.pdbx_strand_id
1 'polypeptide(L)'
;MFKQLQKIGKSFMLPIAILPAAGLLLGIGGALSNPNTVAAYPFLDVEFLQAIFMIMSAAGAVVFGNLPLLLTIGLAIGLAKKDKGTAALAGVVGYLIMTGTTTAMLGIFKPDSPAIDTGVVGAIVIGILASYLHNKYRNIQLPAVLGFFGGSRFVPIVTAFSAIFVGAIFYLIWPPFQQLLISSGETIADMGAIGTFFYGFSMRLTGAFGLHHMIYPLFWLTELGGVEMVAGEQVIGAQRIFFAQLADPNHVGLYTE
;
A
#
# COMPACT_ATOMS: atom_id res chain seq x y z
N MET A 1 -9.15 -22.20 -8.23
CA MET A 1 -8.16 -21.13 -8.36
C MET A 1 -8.78 -19.79 -8.81
N PHE A 2 -9.43 -19.70 -9.97
CA PHE A 2 -10.00 -18.44 -10.49
C PHE A 2 -10.96 -17.72 -9.51
N LYS A 3 -11.92 -18.42 -8.91
CA LYS A 3 -12.84 -17.85 -7.90
C LYS A 3 -12.13 -17.28 -6.67
N GLN A 4 -10.98 -17.84 -6.27
CA GLN A 4 -10.20 -17.35 -5.12
C GLN A 4 -9.48 -16.05 -5.48
N LEU A 5 -8.86 -15.99 -6.66
CA LEU A 5 -8.23 -14.78 -7.18
C LEU A 5 -9.25 -13.65 -7.33
N GLN A 6 -10.45 -13.95 -7.84
CA GLN A 6 -11.53 -12.97 -7.93
C GLN A 6 -12.01 -12.49 -6.55
N LYS A 7 -12.04 -13.37 -5.54
CA LYS A 7 -12.40 -12.99 -4.17
C LYS A 7 -11.35 -12.06 -3.54
N ILE A 8 -10.07 -12.33 -3.78
CA ILE A 8 -8.97 -11.45 -3.36
C ILE A 8 -9.11 -10.08 -4.06
N GLY A 9 -9.29 -10.07 -5.39
CA GLY A 9 -9.54 -8.84 -6.15
C GLY A 9 -10.69 -7.99 -5.59
N LYS A 10 -11.83 -8.64 -5.28
CA LYS A 10 -12.99 -7.95 -4.67
C LYS A 10 -12.72 -7.43 -3.26
N SER A 11 -11.85 -8.05 -2.49
CA SER A 11 -11.53 -7.59 -1.14
C SER A 11 -10.75 -6.28 -1.12
N PHE A 12 -10.04 -5.94 -2.21
CA PHE A 12 -9.39 -4.65 -2.37
C PHE A 12 -10.36 -3.49 -2.64
N MET A 13 -11.61 -3.76 -3.01
CA MET A 13 -12.57 -2.69 -3.36
C MET A 13 -12.83 -1.75 -2.19
N LEU A 14 -12.88 -2.25 -0.96
CA LEU A 14 -13.19 -1.42 0.21
C LEU A 14 -12.09 -0.36 0.47
N PRO A 15 -10.80 -0.72 0.53
CA PRO A 15 -9.73 0.28 0.62
C PRO A 15 -9.60 1.14 -0.64
N ILE A 16 -9.76 0.57 -1.83
CA ILE A 16 -9.63 1.32 -3.09
C ILE A 16 -10.72 2.40 -3.20
N ALA A 17 -11.91 2.19 -2.64
CA ALA A 17 -13.01 3.16 -2.71
C ALA A 17 -12.69 4.52 -2.07
N ILE A 18 -11.72 4.59 -1.14
CA ILE A 18 -11.30 5.87 -0.53
C ILE A 18 -10.28 6.64 -1.39
N LEU A 19 -9.61 5.96 -2.33
CA LEU A 19 -8.54 6.55 -3.13
C LEU A 19 -9.00 7.71 -4.02
N PRO A 20 -10.19 7.71 -4.66
CA PRO A 20 -10.64 8.86 -5.43
C PRO A 20 -10.84 10.10 -4.57
N ALA A 21 -11.42 9.96 -3.37
CA ALA A 21 -11.61 11.09 -2.46
C ALA A 21 -10.27 11.62 -1.96
N ALA A 22 -9.36 10.73 -1.54
CA ALA A 22 -8.01 11.11 -1.14
C ALA A 22 -7.22 11.76 -2.28
N GLY A 23 -7.34 11.23 -3.50
CA GLY A 23 -6.70 11.76 -4.70
C GLY A 23 -7.25 13.13 -5.11
N LEU A 24 -8.55 13.39 -4.92
CA LEU A 24 -9.12 14.72 -5.14
C LEU A 24 -8.63 15.73 -4.11
N LEU A 25 -8.59 15.36 -2.82
CA LEU A 25 -8.05 16.21 -1.77
C LEU A 25 -6.58 16.54 -2.03
N LEU A 26 -5.78 15.52 -2.33
CA LEU A 26 -4.35 15.66 -2.63
C LEU A 26 -4.10 16.46 -3.90
N GLY A 27 -4.81 16.11 -4.98
CA GLY A 27 -4.63 16.71 -6.29
C GLY A 27 -5.08 18.16 -6.35
N ILE A 28 -6.28 18.48 -5.86
CA ILE A 28 -6.77 19.86 -5.84
C ILE A 28 -5.95 20.69 -4.85
N GLY A 29 -5.67 20.15 -3.66
CA GLY A 29 -4.86 20.82 -2.66
C GLY A 29 -3.47 21.15 -3.18
N GLY A 30 -2.71 20.14 -3.62
CA GLY A 30 -1.35 20.31 -4.13
C GLY A 30 -1.28 21.21 -5.36
N ALA A 31 -2.19 21.03 -6.34
CA ALA A 31 -2.16 21.83 -7.56
C ALA A 31 -2.46 23.31 -7.31
N LEU A 32 -3.43 23.63 -6.46
CA LEU A 32 -3.84 25.03 -6.20
C LEU A 32 -2.97 25.72 -5.14
N SER A 33 -2.20 24.97 -4.35
CA SER A 33 -1.18 25.52 -3.46
C SER A 33 0.23 25.56 -4.05
N ASN A 34 0.41 25.11 -5.29
CA ASN A 34 1.72 25.11 -5.93
C ASN A 34 2.15 26.55 -6.30
N PRO A 35 3.38 26.99 -5.96
CA PRO A 35 3.90 28.31 -6.28
C PRO A 35 3.80 28.68 -7.77
N ASN A 36 4.01 27.72 -8.68
CA ASN A 36 3.89 27.94 -10.12
C ASN A 36 2.44 28.24 -10.53
N THR A 37 1.48 27.53 -9.93
CA THR A 37 0.04 27.78 -10.16
C THR A 37 -0.37 29.13 -9.60
N VAL A 38 0.11 29.49 -8.40
CA VAL A 38 -0.16 30.79 -7.78
C VAL A 38 0.43 31.93 -8.61
N ALA A 39 1.65 31.74 -9.15
CA ALA A 39 2.27 32.71 -10.05
C ALA A 39 1.49 32.87 -11.37
N ALA A 40 0.98 31.78 -11.94
CA ALA A 40 0.15 31.82 -13.16
C ALA A 40 -1.24 32.42 -12.91
N TYR A 41 -1.80 32.22 -11.71
CA TYR A 41 -3.14 32.66 -11.31
C TYR A 41 -3.12 33.43 -9.98
N PRO A 42 -2.74 34.72 -9.99
CA PRO A 42 -2.53 35.50 -8.76
C PRO A 42 -3.76 35.65 -7.85
N PHE A 43 -4.97 35.43 -8.37
CA PHE A 43 -6.20 35.44 -7.54
C PHE A 43 -6.22 34.29 -6.52
N LEU A 44 -5.39 33.26 -6.69
CA LEU A 44 -5.21 32.17 -5.73
C LEU A 44 -4.32 32.57 -4.55
N ASP A 45 -3.56 33.67 -4.63
CA ASP A 45 -2.63 34.15 -3.59
C ASP A 45 -3.36 34.83 -2.42
N VAL A 46 -4.25 34.06 -1.79
CA VAL A 46 -5.00 34.47 -0.60
C VAL A 46 -4.62 33.52 0.51
N GLU A 47 -4.01 34.05 1.58
CA GLU A 47 -3.47 33.26 2.69
C GLU A 47 -4.46 32.21 3.25
N PHE A 48 -5.71 32.61 3.47
CA PHE A 48 -6.76 31.72 3.94
C PHE A 48 -7.08 30.58 2.95
N LEU A 49 -7.10 30.89 1.64
CA LEU A 49 -7.39 29.91 0.60
C LEU A 49 -6.22 28.92 0.44
N GLN A 50 -4.99 29.43 0.49
CA GLN A 50 -3.77 28.63 0.48
C GLN A 50 -3.71 27.66 1.68
N ALA A 51 -4.08 28.13 2.88
CA ALA A 51 -4.18 27.27 4.05
C ALA A 51 -5.18 26.11 3.86
N ILE A 52 -6.35 26.36 3.25
CA ILE A 52 -7.32 25.32 2.93
C ILE A 52 -6.73 24.27 1.98
N PHE A 53 -6.07 24.70 0.91
CA PHE A 53 -5.48 23.80 -0.07
C PHE A 53 -4.35 22.94 0.52
N MET A 54 -3.51 23.52 1.38
CA MET A 54 -2.49 22.76 2.10
C MET A 54 -3.09 21.72 3.05
N ILE A 55 -4.16 22.07 3.78
CA ILE A 55 -4.89 21.12 4.65
C ILE A 55 -5.50 19.98 3.82
N MET A 56 -6.11 20.30 2.67
CA MET A 56 -6.63 19.29 1.75
C MET A 56 -5.52 18.35 1.25
N SER A 57 -4.38 18.90 0.84
CA SER A 57 -3.23 18.14 0.38
C SER A 57 -2.74 17.17 1.46
N ALA A 58 -2.51 17.68 2.67
CA ALA A 58 -2.07 16.88 3.82
C ALA A 58 -3.07 15.75 4.16
N ALA A 59 -4.38 16.05 4.17
CA ALA A 59 -5.41 15.06 4.44
C ALA A 59 -5.42 13.92 3.40
N GLY A 60 -5.26 14.25 2.11
CA GLY A 60 -5.15 13.27 1.04
C GLY A 60 -3.87 12.42 1.16
N ALA A 61 -2.72 13.05 1.43
CA ALA A 61 -1.43 12.39 1.55
C ALA A 61 -1.42 11.30 2.65
N VAL A 62 -2.08 11.55 3.79
CA VAL A 62 -2.18 10.57 4.90
C VAL A 62 -2.80 9.24 4.46
N VAL A 63 -3.80 9.27 3.58
CA VAL A 63 -4.45 8.05 3.08
C VAL A 63 -3.49 7.22 2.24
N PHE A 64 -2.72 7.86 1.35
CA PHE A 64 -1.71 7.19 0.53
C PHE A 64 -0.53 6.68 1.36
N GLY A 65 -0.09 7.45 2.35
CA GLY A 65 0.97 7.04 3.28
C GLY A 65 0.61 5.81 4.12
N ASN A 66 -0.67 5.59 4.38
CA ASN A 66 -1.16 4.43 5.14
C ASN A 66 -1.82 3.35 4.27
N LEU A 67 -1.68 3.44 2.95
CA LEU A 67 -2.39 2.57 2.01
C LEU A 67 -2.11 1.06 2.22
N PRO A 68 -0.87 0.60 2.47
CA PRO A 68 -0.62 -0.80 2.81
C PRO A 68 -1.43 -1.29 4.02
N LEU A 69 -1.54 -0.49 5.07
CA LEU A 69 -2.31 -0.86 6.26
C LEU A 69 -3.82 -0.92 5.94
N LEU A 70 -4.34 0.06 5.19
CA LEU A 70 -5.74 0.07 4.72
C LEU A 70 -6.04 -1.16 3.85
N LEU A 71 -5.13 -1.53 2.95
CA LEU A 71 -5.25 -2.73 2.12
C LEU A 71 -5.26 -4.01 2.95
N THR A 72 -4.42 -4.09 3.97
CA THR A 72 -4.40 -5.22 4.91
C THR A 72 -5.77 -5.39 5.59
N ILE A 73 -6.36 -4.28 6.06
CA ILE A 73 -7.68 -4.26 6.69
C ILE A 73 -8.75 -4.75 5.70
N GLY A 74 -8.78 -4.18 4.49
CA GLY A 74 -9.77 -4.56 3.47
C GLY A 74 -9.70 -6.02 3.07
N LEU A 75 -8.48 -6.54 2.90
CA LEU A 75 -8.23 -7.95 2.57
C LEU A 75 -8.68 -8.87 3.70
N ALA A 76 -8.35 -8.54 4.95
CA ALA A 76 -8.79 -9.31 6.12
C ALA A 76 -10.33 -9.34 6.23
N ILE A 77 -10.99 -8.19 6.07
CA ILE A 77 -12.46 -8.03 6.09
C ILE A 77 -13.12 -8.81 4.94
N GLY A 78 -12.61 -8.66 3.72
CA GLY A 78 -13.21 -9.24 2.51
C GLY A 78 -13.06 -10.76 2.44
N LEU A 79 -12.00 -11.31 3.04
CA LEU A 79 -11.76 -12.76 3.07
C LEU A 79 -12.39 -13.45 4.29
N ALA A 80 -12.65 -12.73 5.39
CA ALA A 80 -13.22 -13.28 6.62
C ALA A 80 -14.67 -13.76 6.44
N LYS A 81 -14.99 -14.93 7.01
CA LYS A 81 -16.32 -15.54 6.90
C LYS A 81 -17.36 -14.96 7.88
N LYS A 82 -16.93 -14.50 9.07
CA LYS A 82 -17.75 -13.88 10.14
C LYS A 82 -16.86 -12.89 10.91
N ASP A 83 -17.40 -12.21 11.92
CA ASP A 83 -16.65 -11.39 12.89
C ASP A 83 -15.57 -10.51 12.26
N LYS A 84 -15.95 -9.84 11.17
CA LYS A 84 -15.01 -9.13 10.28
C LYS A 84 -14.18 -8.07 11.00
N GLY A 85 -14.70 -7.46 12.07
CA GLY A 85 -13.95 -6.54 12.92
C GLY A 85 -12.76 -7.20 13.62
N THR A 86 -12.91 -8.43 14.11
CA THR A 86 -11.81 -9.20 14.69
C THR A 86 -10.75 -9.52 13.64
N ALA A 87 -11.17 -9.92 12.43
CA ALA A 87 -10.25 -10.16 11.33
C ALA A 87 -9.47 -8.90 10.94
N ALA A 88 -10.14 -7.75 10.88
CA ALA A 88 -9.51 -6.45 10.63
C ALA A 88 -8.46 -6.11 11.69
N LEU A 89 -8.81 -6.23 12.98
CA LEU A 89 -7.90 -6.00 14.09
C LEU A 89 -6.68 -6.92 14.02
N ALA A 90 -6.89 -8.20 13.73
CA ALA A 90 -5.81 -9.16 13.56
C ALA A 90 -4.88 -8.78 12.38
N GLY A 91 -5.44 -8.30 11.28
CA GLY A 91 -4.68 -7.78 10.14
C GLY A 91 -3.81 -6.59 10.50
N VAL A 92 -4.37 -5.59 11.20
CA VAL A 92 -3.63 -4.41 11.68
C VAL A 92 -2.48 -4.83 12.59
N VAL A 93 -2.76 -5.63 13.60
CA VAL A 93 -1.76 -6.13 14.55
C VAL A 93 -0.67 -6.91 13.82
N GLY A 94 -1.04 -7.79 12.90
CA GLY A 94 -0.09 -8.56 12.10
C GLY A 94 0.80 -7.67 11.24
N TYR A 95 0.26 -6.61 10.63
CA TYR A 95 1.03 -5.74 9.74
C TYR A 95 2.06 -4.94 10.54
N LEU A 96 1.63 -4.35 11.65
CA LEU A 96 2.50 -3.58 12.55
C LEU A 96 3.61 -4.45 13.17
N ILE A 97 3.32 -5.71 13.50
CA ILE A 97 4.33 -6.62 14.05
C ILE A 97 5.30 -7.09 12.96
N MET A 98 4.81 -7.36 11.76
CA MET A 98 5.67 -7.69 10.63
C MET A 98 6.65 -6.53 10.34
N THR A 99 6.14 -5.30 10.18
CA THR A 99 7.00 -4.13 9.93
C THR A 99 7.97 -3.89 11.08
N GLY A 100 7.51 -3.94 12.33
CA GLY A 100 8.36 -3.81 13.50
C GLY A 100 9.45 -4.88 13.58
N THR A 101 9.14 -6.12 13.21
CA THR A 101 10.12 -7.22 13.16
C THR A 101 11.17 -6.97 12.10
N THR A 102 10.76 -6.59 10.88
CA THR A 102 11.69 -6.28 9.80
C THR A 102 12.61 -5.12 10.16
N THR A 103 12.07 -4.03 10.73
CA THR A 103 12.85 -2.88 11.20
C THR A 103 13.82 -3.26 12.32
N ALA A 104 13.40 -4.07 13.29
CA ALA A 104 14.27 -4.52 14.37
C ALA A 104 15.42 -5.39 13.84
N MET A 105 15.14 -6.33 12.94
CA MET A 105 16.17 -7.16 12.32
C MET A 105 17.15 -6.34 11.47
N LEU A 106 16.64 -5.36 10.72
CA LEU A 106 17.49 -4.43 9.98
C LEU A 106 18.43 -3.68 10.93
N GLY A 107 17.92 -3.09 12.01
CA GLY A 107 18.74 -2.39 13.01
C GLY A 107 19.78 -3.27 13.72
N ILE A 108 19.48 -4.55 13.93
CA ILE A 108 20.40 -5.49 14.60
C ILE A 108 21.50 -5.98 13.64
N PHE A 109 21.14 -6.35 12.41
CA PHE A 109 22.03 -7.07 11.51
C PHE A 109 22.62 -6.21 10.38
N LYS A 110 21.97 -5.08 10.03
CA LYS A 110 22.35 -4.18 8.93
C LYS A 110 21.93 -2.73 9.23
N PRO A 111 22.48 -2.08 10.28
CA PRO A 111 22.02 -0.78 10.76
C PRO A 111 22.13 0.36 9.73
N ASP A 112 23.11 0.29 8.81
CA ASP A 112 23.34 1.30 7.78
C ASP A 112 22.56 1.05 6.49
N SER A 113 21.72 0.01 6.43
CA SER A 113 20.90 -0.29 5.26
C SER A 113 19.60 0.53 5.26
N PRO A 114 19.08 0.89 4.06
CA PRO A 114 17.80 1.57 3.95
C PRO A 114 16.66 0.73 4.53
N ALA A 115 15.63 1.41 5.05
CA ALA A 115 14.44 0.76 5.58
C ALA A 115 13.81 -0.17 4.55
N ILE A 116 13.36 -1.34 5.01
CA ILE A 116 12.64 -2.30 4.17
C ILE A 116 11.16 -1.92 4.18
N ASP A 117 10.69 -1.32 3.08
CA ASP A 117 9.27 -1.12 2.82
C ASP A 117 8.71 -2.24 1.93
N THR A 118 7.95 -3.15 2.54
CA THR A 118 7.28 -4.24 1.80
C THR A 118 6.02 -3.79 1.05
N GLY A 119 5.59 -2.55 1.28
CA GLY A 119 4.44 -1.91 0.65
C GLY A 119 3.19 -2.80 0.61
N VAL A 120 2.55 -2.80 -0.56
CA VAL A 120 1.31 -3.55 -0.81
C VAL A 120 1.52 -5.06 -0.75
N VAL A 121 2.72 -5.57 -1.06
CA VAL A 121 2.98 -7.01 -1.02
C VAL A 121 2.93 -7.53 0.42
N GLY A 122 3.60 -6.83 1.35
CA GLY A 122 3.51 -7.14 2.78
C GLY A 122 2.08 -7.08 3.30
N ALA A 123 1.33 -6.05 2.88
CA ALA A 123 -0.09 -5.91 3.21
C ALA A 123 -0.95 -7.10 2.73
N ILE A 124 -0.70 -7.58 1.51
CA ILE A 124 -1.42 -8.73 0.94
C ILE A 124 -1.13 -10.00 1.73
N VAL A 125 0.15 -10.26 2.00
CA VAL A 125 0.58 -11.46 2.74
C VAL A 125 -0.06 -11.48 4.13
N ILE A 126 0.01 -10.37 4.86
CA ILE A 126 -0.57 -10.28 6.20
C ILE A 126 -2.10 -10.32 6.17
N GLY A 127 -2.75 -9.65 5.23
CA GLY A 127 -4.22 -9.67 5.13
C GLY A 127 -4.76 -11.08 4.83
N ILE A 128 -4.07 -11.85 3.98
CA ILE A 128 -4.37 -13.27 3.74
C ILE A 128 -4.13 -14.11 4.99
N LEU A 129 -2.97 -13.93 5.64
CA LEU A 129 -2.61 -14.66 6.85
C LEU A 129 -3.62 -14.42 7.97
N ALA A 130 -3.94 -13.16 8.27
CA ALA A 130 -4.90 -12.77 9.28
C ALA A 130 -6.28 -13.37 8.99
N SER A 131 -6.74 -13.31 7.73
CA SER A 131 -8.02 -13.91 7.35
C SER A 131 -8.03 -15.43 7.44
N TYR A 132 -6.92 -16.09 7.07
CA TYR A 132 -6.76 -17.53 7.19
C TYR A 132 -6.83 -17.96 8.65
N LEU A 133 -6.02 -17.34 9.52
CA LEU A 133 -5.99 -17.63 10.95
C LEU A 133 -7.33 -17.31 11.62
N HIS A 134 -7.97 -16.21 11.23
CA HIS A 134 -9.32 -15.87 11.68
C HIS A 134 -10.32 -16.99 11.34
N ASN A 135 -10.37 -17.40 10.07
CA ASN A 135 -11.32 -18.42 9.62
C ASN A 135 -11.07 -19.80 10.26
N LYS A 136 -9.83 -20.06 10.69
CA LYS A 136 -9.44 -21.30 11.37
C LYS A 136 -9.70 -21.27 12.88
N TYR A 137 -9.36 -20.17 13.55
CA TYR A 137 -9.25 -20.13 15.02
C TYR A 137 -10.29 -19.28 15.75
N ARG A 138 -11.18 -18.56 15.05
CA ARG A 138 -12.22 -17.72 15.71
C ARG A 138 -13.11 -18.44 16.72
N ASN A 139 -13.23 -19.77 16.63
CA ASN A 139 -14.04 -20.59 17.54
C ASN A 139 -13.16 -21.55 18.38
N ILE A 140 -11.87 -21.27 18.53
CA ILE A 140 -10.96 -22.14 19.30
C ILE A 140 -11.39 -22.19 20.76
N GLN A 141 -11.36 -23.39 21.34
CA GLN A 141 -11.56 -23.62 22.77
C GLN A 141 -10.20 -23.91 23.38
N LEU A 142 -9.82 -23.11 24.38
CA LEU A 142 -8.56 -23.27 25.10
C LEU A 142 -8.83 -23.90 26.48
N PRO A 143 -7.81 -24.52 27.11
CA PRO A 143 -7.91 -24.99 28.48
C PRO A 143 -8.33 -23.88 29.45
N ALA A 144 -8.96 -24.23 30.58
CA ALA A 144 -9.55 -23.26 31.52
C ALA A 144 -8.59 -22.13 31.93
N VAL A 145 -7.31 -22.44 32.15
CA VAL A 145 -6.26 -21.46 32.51
C VAL A 145 -6.07 -20.38 31.44
N LEU A 146 -6.31 -20.71 30.16
CA LEU A 146 -6.19 -19.80 29.02
C LEU A 146 -7.56 -19.40 28.44
N GLY A 147 -8.66 -19.67 29.16
CA GLY A 147 -10.02 -19.47 28.67
C GLY A 147 -10.32 -18.03 28.25
N PHE A 148 -9.67 -17.04 28.89
CA PHE A 148 -9.79 -15.63 28.51
C PHE A 148 -9.40 -15.36 27.05
N PHE A 149 -8.41 -16.08 26.53
CA PHE A 149 -7.90 -15.91 25.17
C PHE A 149 -8.66 -16.75 24.13
N GLY A 150 -9.67 -17.52 24.53
CA GLY A 150 -10.44 -18.37 23.62
C GLY A 150 -11.27 -17.60 22.59
N GLY A 151 -11.71 -18.31 21.56
CA GLY A 151 -12.54 -17.78 20.48
C GLY A 151 -11.86 -16.67 19.68
N SER A 152 -12.62 -15.63 19.31
CA SER A 152 -12.17 -14.53 18.45
C SER A 152 -10.97 -13.75 19.00
N ARG A 153 -10.77 -13.72 20.33
CA ARG A 153 -9.65 -13.02 20.98
C ARG A 153 -8.30 -13.70 20.70
N PHE A 154 -8.31 -15.00 20.41
CA PHE A 154 -7.10 -15.73 20.03
C PHE A 154 -6.54 -15.27 18.69
N VAL A 155 -7.40 -14.76 17.80
CA VAL A 155 -7.05 -14.50 16.40
C VAL A 155 -5.95 -13.42 16.26
N PRO A 156 -6.06 -12.23 16.89
CA PRO A 156 -4.96 -11.26 16.86
C PRO A 156 -3.67 -11.80 17.47
N ILE A 157 -3.75 -12.65 18.50
CA ILE A 157 -2.58 -13.23 19.18
C ILE A 157 -1.83 -14.18 18.26
N VAL A 158 -2.51 -15.16 17.67
CA VAL A 158 -1.85 -16.09 16.74
C VAL A 158 -1.36 -15.39 15.48
N THR A 159 -2.05 -14.33 15.03
CA THR A 159 -1.61 -13.52 13.90
C THR A 159 -0.35 -12.74 14.23
N ALA A 160 -0.27 -12.13 15.42
CA ALA A 160 0.92 -11.46 15.93
C ALA A 160 2.14 -12.38 15.92
N PHE A 161 2.04 -13.57 16.53
CA PHE A 161 3.14 -14.54 16.54
C PHE A 161 3.53 -14.97 15.13
N SER A 162 2.56 -15.24 14.26
CA SER A 162 2.82 -15.63 12.87
C SER A 162 3.50 -14.50 12.08
N ALA A 163 3.14 -13.25 12.33
CA ALA A 163 3.68 -12.09 11.66
C ALA A 163 5.17 -11.83 11.97
N ILE A 164 5.66 -12.23 13.14
CA ILE A 164 7.10 -12.20 13.47
C ILE A 164 7.88 -13.06 12.47
N PHE A 165 7.42 -14.30 12.23
CA PHE A 165 8.07 -15.18 11.25
C PHE A 165 8.00 -14.60 9.84
N VAL A 166 6.87 -14.01 9.46
CA VAL A 166 6.72 -13.36 8.15
C VAL A 166 7.66 -12.16 8.02
N GLY A 167 7.79 -11.32 9.04
CA GLY A 167 8.74 -10.20 9.05
C GLY A 167 10.18 -10.67 8.91
N ALA A 168 10.56 -11.73 9.63
CA ALA A 168 11.89 -12.33 9.51
C ALA A 168 12.17 -12.90 8.10
N ILE A 169 11.17 -13.50 7.47
CA ILE A 169 11.27 -13.97 6.08
C ILE A 169 11.41 -12.78 5.12
N PHE A 170 10.62 -11.73 5.29
CA PHE A 170 10.72 -10.54 4.43
C PHE A 170 12.06 -9.82 4.60
N TYR A 171 12.63 -9.74 5.81
CA TYR A 171 13.98 -9.20 6.00
C TYR A 171 15.02 -9.89 5.09
N LEU A 172 14.91 -11.21 4.90
CA LEU A 172 15.84 -11.98 4.07
C LEU A 172 15.51 -11.92 2.57
N ILE A 173 14.24 -12.04 2.22
CA ILE A 173 13.79 -12.27 0.84
C ILE A 173 13.37 -10.99 0.12
N TRP A 174 12.96 -9.95 0.85
CA TRP A 174 12.46 -8.73 0.23
C TRP A 174 13.50 -8.00 -0.61
N PRO A 175 14.75 -7.74 -0.15
CA PRO A 175 15.71 -6.99 -0.96
C PRO A 175 15.98 -7.57 -2.36
N PRO A 176 16.24 -8.89 -2.54
CA PRO A 176 16.40 -9.44 -3.89
C PRO A 176 15.10 -9.42 -4.71
N PHE A 177 13.94 -9.58 -4.06
CA PHE A 177 12.65 -9.50 -4.75
C PHE A 177 12.34 -8.06 -5.22
N GLN A 178 12.67 -7.06 -4.40
CA GLN A 178 12.56 -5.65 -4.74
C GLN A 178 13.42 -5.31 -5.96
N GLN A 179 14.67 -5.79 -6.00
CA GLN A 179 15.55 -5.58 -7.16
C GLN A 179 15.00 -6.22 -8.44
N LEU A 180 14.32 -7.36 -8.33
CA LEU A 180 13.65 -8.00 -9.46
C LEU A 180 12.50 -7.14 -10.00
N LEU A 181 11.71 -6.52 -9.10
CA LEU A 181 10.63 -5.62 -9.51
C LEU A 181 11.17 -4.37 -10.20
N ILE A 182 12.21 -3.75 -9.64
CA ILE A 182 12.88 -2.57 -10.21
C ILE A 182 13.40 -2.89 -11.62
N SER A 183 14.22 -3.93 -11.75
CA SER A 183 14.80 -4.32 -13.05
C SER A 183 13.74 -4.69 -14.09
N SER A 184 12.63 -5.30 -13.67
CA SER A 184 11.50 -5.58 -14.55
C SER A 184 10.82 -4.30 -15.04
N GLY A 185 10.63 -3.32 -14.15
CA GLY A 185 10.06 -2.01 -14.47
C GLY A 185 10.96 -1.23 -15.44
N GLU A 186 12.26 -1.16 -15.14
CA GLU A 186 13.27 -0.53 -16.00
C GLU A 186 13.32 -1.17 -17.38
N THR A 187 13.31 -2.50 -17.46
CA THR A 187 13.29 -3.23 -18.73
C THR A 187 12.06 -2.89 -19.57
N ILE A 188 10.88 -2.71 -18.94
CA ILE A 188 9.67 -2.28 -19.65
C ILE A 188 9.81 -0.83 -20.12
N ALA A 189 10.37 0.05 -19.29
CA ALA A 189 10.58 1.46 -19.64
C ALA A 189 11.56 1.63 -20.81
N ASP A 190 12.67 0.90 -20.80
CA ASP A 190 13.72 0.95 -21.83
C ASP A 190 13.25 0.50 -23.22
N MET A 191 12.16 -0.28 -23.30
CA MET A 191 11.52 -0.65 -24.58
C MET A 191 10.79 0.53 -25.25
N GLY A 192 10.68 1.68 -24.58
CA GLY A 192 10.03 2.88 -25.12
C GLY A 192 8.58 2.62 -25.57
N ALA A 193 8.25 3.00 -26.80
CA ALA A 193 6.90 2.84 -27.35
C ALA A 193 6.40 1.38 -27.34
N ILE A 194 7.30 0.40 -27.51
CA ILE A 194 6.96 -1.03 -27.48
C ILE A 194 6.58 -1.46 -26.05
N GLY A 195 7.35 -1.00 -25.06
CA GLY A 195 7.06 -1.24 -23.64
C GLY A 195 5.70 -0.68 -23.24
N THR A 196 5.45 0.59 -23.60
CA THR A 196 4.16 1.25 -23.38
C THR A 196 3.00 0.50 -24.04
N PHE A 197 3.19 -0.01 -25.27
CA PHE A 197 2.19 -0.83 -25.94
C PHE A 197 1.88 -2.11 -25.16
N PHE A 198 2.89 -2.90 -24.79
CA PHE A 198 2.67 -4.16 -24.08
C PHE A 198 2.13 -3.97 -22.67
N TYR A 199 2.54 -2.89 -21.98
CA TYR A 199 1.93 -2.48 -20.72
C TYR A 199 0.43 -2.21 -20.91
N GLY A 200 0.07 -1.27 -21.81
CA GLY A 200 -1.33 -0.92 -22.05
C GLY A 200 -2.18 -2.12 -22.53
N PHE A 201 -1.61 -2.95 -23.40
CA PHE A 201 -2.25 -4.17 -23.90
C PHE A 201 -2.52 -5.17 -22.77
N SER A 202 -1.52 -5.47 -21.93
CA SER A 202 -1.65 -6.36 -20.79
C SER A 202 -2.68 -5.86 -19.78
N MET A 203 -2.72 -4.55 -19.55
CA MET A 203 -3.68 -3.91 -18.66
C MET A 203 -5.11 -4.02 -19.19
N ARG A 204 -5.32 -3.79 -20.50
CA ARG A 204 -6.62 -4.01 -21.16
C ARG A 204 -7.04 -5.49 -21.14
N LEU A 205 -6.11 -6.39 -21.39
CA LEU A 205 -6.35 -7.84 -21.40
C LEU A 205 -6.77 -8.34 -20.01
N THR A 206 -6.05 -7.95 -18.96
CA THR A 206 -6.42 -8.28 -17.57
C THR A 206 -7.74 -7.64 -17.16
N GLY A 207 -8.06 -6.47 -17.72
CA GLY A 207 -9.38 -5.84 -17.68
C GLY A 207 -10.49 -6.75 -18.18
N ALA A 208 -10.33 -7.32 -19.38
CA ALA A 208 -11.30 -8.21 -20.01
C ALA A 208 -11.63 -9.46 -19.16
N PHE A 209 -10.66 -9.93 -18.35
CA PHE A 209 -10.85 -11.06 -17.44
C PHE A 209 -11.21 -10.67 -15.99
N GLY A 210 -11.41 -9.38 -15.71
CA GLY A 210 -11.71 -8.87 -14.37
C GLY A 210 -10.55 -9.01 -13.37
N LEU A 211 -9.33 -9.24 -13.86
CA LEU A 211 -8.10 -9.39 -13.07
C LEU A 211 -7.38 -8.06 -12.82
N HIS A 212 -7.81 -6.97 -13.47
CA HIS A 212 -7.17 -5.66 -13.36
C HIS A 212 -7.08 -5.13 -11.91
N HIS A 213 -8.05 -5.42 -11.04
CA HIS A 213 -7.97 -5.05 -9.62
C HIS A 213 -6.87 -5.79 -8.82
N MET A 214 -6.24 -6.82 -9.40
CA MET A 214 -5.08 -7.50 -8.83
C MET A 214 -3.77 -7.04 -9.48
N ILE A 215 -3.79 -6.71 -10.77
CA ILE A 215 -2.59 -6.36 -11.54
C ILE A 215 -2.27 -4.87 -11.47
N TYR A 216 -3.27 -3.99 -11.58
CA TYR A 216 -3.04 -2.55 -11.59
C TYR A 216 -2.34 -2.05 -10.31
N PRO A 217 -2.71 -2.53 -9.10
CA PRO A 217 -2.01 -2.15 -7.88
C PRO A 217 -0.52 -2.49 -7.87
N LEU A 218 -0.06 -3.49 -8.63
CA LEU A 218 1.37 -3.82 -8.71
C LEU A 218 2.15 -2.69 -9.39
N PHE A 219 1.65 -2.16 -10.51
CA PHE A 219 2.31 -1.01 -11.16
C PHE A 219 2.10 0.29 -10.37
N TRP A 220 0.94 0.47 -9.77
CA TRP A 220 0.64 1.74 -9.09
C TRP A 220 1.34 1.89 -7.75
N LEU A 221 1.58 0.79 -7.03
CA LEU A 221 1.91 0.81 -5.61
C LEU A 221 3.17 -0.01 -5.25
N THR A 222 3.85 -0.62 -6.21
CA THR A 222 5.13 -1.33 -5.98
C THR A 222 6.20 -0.83 -6.94
N GLU A 223 7.44 -1.26 -6.69
CA GLU A 223 8.66 -0.89 -7.42
C GLU A 223 8.61 -1.25 -8.91
N LEU A 224 7.68 -2.12 -9.31
CA LEU A 224 7.43 -2.45 -10.71
C LEU A 224 7.01 -1.22 -11.52
N GLY A 225 6.35 -0.26 -10.88
CA GLY A 225 6.03 1.03 -11.49
C GLY A 225 7.06 2.12 -11.27
N GLY A 226 8.20 1.81 -10.66
CA GLY A 226 9.28 2.75 -10.40
C GLY A 226 9.51 3.07 -8.92
N VAL A 227 10.67 3.64 -8.65
CA VAL A 227 11.13 4.15 -7.35
C VAL A 227 11.75 5.51 -7.61
N GLU A 228 11.30 6.55 -6.93
CA GLU A 228 11.76 7.92 -7.15
C GLU A 228 12.00 8.65 -5.83
N MET A 229 12.91 9.63 -5.82
CA MET A 229 13.10 10.52 -4.67
C MET A 229 12.27 11.78 -4.86
N VAL A 230 11.31 12.02 -3.96
CA VAL A 230 10.43 13.21 -3.99
C VAL A 230 10.50 13.90 -2.64
N ALA A 231 10.78 15.21 -2.62
CA ALA A 231 10.97 15.98 -1.39
C ALA A 231 11.94 15.36 -0.36
N GLY A 232 12.94 14.60 -0.81
CA GLY A 232 13.89 13.91 0.07
C GLY A 232 13.39 12.57 0.65
N GLU A 233 12.18 12.15 0.32
CA GLU A 233 11.63 10.83 0.68
C GLU A 233 11.63 9.89 -0.53
N GLN A 234 11.94 8.61 -0.29
CA GLN A 234 11.81 7.58 -1.32
C GLN A 234 10.33 7.21 -1.49
N VAL A 235 9.81 7.33 -2.70
CA VAL A 235 8.43 7.02 -3.06
C VAL A 235 8.39 5.88 -4.06
N ILE A 236 7.57 4.87 -3.78
CA ILE A 236 7.48 3.62 -4.55
C ILE A 236 6.14 3.53 -5.28
N GLY A 237 6.20 3.21 -6.57
CA GLY A 237 5.05 2.94 -7.44
C GLY A 237 4.52 4.17 -8.17
N ALA A 238 4.15 3.98 -9.44
CA ALA A 238 3.88 5.06 -10.39
C ALA A 238 2.82 6.06 -9.90
N GLN A 239 1.75 5.57 -9.26
CA GLN A 239 0.67 6.42 -8.78
C GLN A 239 1.08 7.23 -7.55
N ARG A 240 1.83 6.62 -6.62
CA ARG A 240 2.34 7.33 -5.44
C ARG A 240 3.38 8.36 -5.84
N ILE A 241 4.26 8.04 -6.79
CA ILE A 241 5.26 8.96 -7.33
C ILE A 241 4.57 10.18 -7.94
N PHE A 242 3.61 9.97 -8.84
CA PHE A 242 2.82 11.05 -9.46
C PHE A 242 2.20 11.98 -8.40
N PHE A 243 1.54 11.41 -7.39
CA PHE A 243 0.87 12.19 -6.36
C PHE A 243 1.83 12.90 -5.40
N ALA A 244 2.95 12.27 -5.06
CA ALA A 244 3.98 12.90 -4.24
C ALA A 244 4.61 14.09 -4.98
N GLN A 245 4.90 13.93 -6.28
CA GLN A 245 5.44 15.00 -7.12
C GLN A 245 4.46 16.17 -7.25
N LEU A 246 3.16 15.87 -7.40
CA LEU A 246 2.11 16.89 -7.44
C LEU A 246 1.97 17.64 -6.10
N ALA A 247 2.26 16.98 -4.98
CA ALA A 247 2.19 17.56 -3.65
C ALA A 247 3.45 18.36 -3.27
N ASP A 248 4.57 18.15 -3.95
CA ASP A 248 5.82 18.87 -3.72
C ASP A 248 5.84 20.17 -4.55
N PRO A 249 5.72 21.35 -3.91
CA PRO A 249 5.69 22.63 -4.61
C PRO A 249 7.01 22.97 -5.32
N ASN A 250 8.11 22.31 -4.94
CA ASN A 250 9.44 22.55 -5.51
C ASN A 250 9.82 21.52 -6.59
N HIS A 251 8.95 20.56 -6.88
CA HIS A 251 9.28 19.49 -7.83
C HIS A 251 9.19 19.96 -9.29
N VAL A 252 10.28 19.77 -10.03
CA VAL A 252 10.37 19.98 -11.48
C VAL A 252 10.67 18.62 -12.12
N GLY A 253 9.76 18.10 -12.93
CA GLY A 253 9.87 16.74 -13.50
C GLY A 253 8.74 16.38 -14.46
N LEU A 254 8.63 15.08 -14.79
CA LEU A 254 7.78 14.49 -15.86
C LEU A 254 6.32 14.97 -15.95
N TYR A 255 5.76 15.51 -14.86
CA TYR A 255 4.36 15.94 -14.77
C TYR A 255 4.18 17.41 -14.38
N THR A 256 5.28 18.16 -14.21
CA THR A 256 5.27 19.60 -13.90
C THR A 256 5.93 20.47 -14.98
N GLU A 257 6.48 19.84 -16.03
CA GLU A 257 6.89 20.47 -17.30
C GLU A 257 5.79 20.42 -18.37
#